data_AF-A0A6G9J4G1-F1
#
_entry.id   AF-A0A6G9J4G1-F1
#
_cell.length_a   1.000
_cell.length_b   1.000
_cell.length_c   1.000
_cell.angle_alpha   90.00
_cell.angle_beta   90.00
_cell.angle_gamma   90.00
#
_symmetry.space_group_name_H-M   'P 1'
#
loop_
_entity.id
_entity.type
_entity.pdbx_description
1 polymer ?
#
loop_
_entity_poly.entity_id
_entity_poly.type
_entity_poly.pdbx_seq_one_letter_code
_entity_poly.pdbx_strand_id
1 'polypeptide(L)'
;MPYYVWIIINVLFIIGSVLYIWGAHSYDSTVILLGKLLAQLAILLFLINVNMYFIFLVIRKSKVRNVKVALSKLSRKMMRAHIPIALAGTSLIALHAGIMLFQLGEIIGFFHPKMITGYFAIFMLALTLFAGVLRHKKASGFRRKFHLTTAMIFAGVFIIHLFLPL
;
A
#
# COMPACT_ATOMS: atom_id res chain seq x y z
N MET A 1 6.63 7.29 -23.30
CA MET A 1 6.23 5.89 -23.10
C MET A 1 6.22 5.42 -21.63
N PRO A 2 7.23 5.66 -20.77
CA PRO A 2 7.24 5.12 -19.40
C PRO A 2 6.08 5.57 -18.49
N TYR A 3 5.57 6.79 -18.67
CA TYR A 3 4.48 7.31 -17.85
C TYR A 3 3.11 6.68 -18.19
N TYR A 4 2.86 6.28 -19.45
CA TYR A 4 1.63 5.57 -19.83
C TYR A 4 1.55 4.20 -19.18
N VAL A 5 2.64 3.43 -19.26
CA VAL A 5 2.73 2.10 -18.61
C VAL A 5 2.49 2.21 -17.11
N TRP A 6 3.10 3.20 -16.45
CA TRP A 6 2.89 3.46 -15.03
C TRP A 6 1.43 3.79 -14.68
N ILE A 7 0.75 4.63 -15.47
CA ILE A 7 -0.66 4.97 -15.26
C ILE A 7 -1.54 3.72 -15.46
N ILE A 8 -1.33 2.98 -16.55
CA ILE A 8 -2.10 1.78 -16.89
C ILE A 8 -1.99 0.74 -15.76
N ILE A 9 -0.78 0.47 -15.26
CA ILE A 9 -0.56 -0.46 -14.16
C ILE A 9 -1.35 -0.05 -12.90
N ASN A 10 -1.37 1.24 -12.56
CA ASN A 10 -2.13 1.72 -11.41
C ASN A 10 -3.64 1.57 -11.59
N VAL A 11 -4.16 1.92 -12.76
CA VAL A 11 -5.58 1.79 -13.07
C VAL A 11 -6.00 0.33 -13.03
N LEU A 12 -5.23 -0.55 -13.68
CA LEU A 12 -5.48 -1.99 -13.66
C LEU A 12 -5.40 -2.56 -12.25
N PHE A 13 -4.45 -2.10 -11.43
CA PHE A 13 -4.33 -2.55 -10.05
C PHE A 13 -5.55 -2.17 -9.21
N ILE A 14 -6.05 -0.93 -9.34
CA ILE A 14 -7.26 -0.48 -8.63
C ILE A 14 -8.48 -1.28 -9.08
N ILE A 15 -8.69 -1.42 -10.39
CA ILE A 15 -9.82 -2.18 -10.93
C ILE A 15 -9.73 -3.64 -10.49
N GLY A 16 -8.55 -4.26 -10.62
CA GLY A 16 -8.30 -5.63 -10.21
C GLY A 16 -8.54 -5.86 -8.72
N SER A 17 -8.10 -4.94 -7.84
CA SER A 17 -8.33 -5.07 -6.41
C SER A 17 -9.81 -4.94 -6.06
N VAL A 18 -10.54 -4.02 -6.71
CA VAL A 18 -11.99 -3.90 -6.53
C VAL A 18 -12.68 -5.19 -6.98
N LEU A 19 -12.45 -5.64 -8.21
CA LEU A 19 -13.10 -6.84 -8.72
C LEU A 19 -12.80 -8.07 -7.85
N TYR A 20 -11.56 -8.21 -7.36
CA TYR A 20 -11.18 -9.32 -6.52
C TYR A 20 -11.83 -9.28 -5.13
N ILE A 21 -11.78 -8.14 -4.43
CA ILE A 21 -12.33 -8.01 -3.07
C ILE A 21 -13.86 -8.20 -3.07
N TRP A 22 -14.53 -7.63 -4.07
CA TRP A 22 -15.98 -7.58 -4.13
C TRP A 22 -16.61 -8.75 -4.89
N GLY A 23 -15.90 -9.33 -5.86
CA GLY A 23 -16.41 -10.42 -6.69
C GLY A 23 -16.08 -11.82 -6.19
N ALA A 24 -14.93 -12.02 -5.53
CA ALA A 24 -14.48 -13.36 -5.15
C ALA A 24 -15.01 -13.84 -3.78
N HIS A 25 -15.67 -12.97 -3.00
CA HIS A 25 -16.00 -13.29 -1.61
C HIS A 25 -17.40 -12.80 -1.22
N SER A 26 -18.28 -13.75 -0.90
CA SER A 26 -19.57 -13.54 -0.23
C SER A 26 -19.37 -12.80 1.11
N TYR A 27 -20.43 -12.20 1.65
CA TYR A 27 -20.40 -11.48 2.91
C TYR A 27 -21.48 -12.03 3.85
N ASP A 28 -21.01 -12.74 4.88
CA ASP A 28 -21.90 -13.35 5.88
C ASP A 28 -22.23 -12.38 7.03
N SER A 29 -21.48 -11.26 7.16
CA SER A 29 -21.73 -10.24 8.19
C SER A 29 -21.40 -8.81 7.76
N THR A 30 -22.13 -7.85 8.32
CA THR A 30 -21.89 -6.41 8.15
C THR A 30 -20.50 -5.99 8.65
N VAL A 31 -19.95 -6.70 9.65
CA VAL A 31 -18.63 -6.43 10.22
C VAL A 31 -17.52 -6.82 9.23
N ILE A 32 -17.65 -7.96 8.55
CA ILE A 32 -16.73 -8.37 7.48
C ILE A 32 -16.80 -7.39 6.30
N LEU A 33 -17.99 -6.92 5.95
CA LEU A 33 -18.18 -5.89 4.93
C LEU A 33 -17.43 -4.59 5.27
N LEU A 34 -17.53 -4.13 6.52
CA LEU A 34 -16.76 -2.98 7.00
C LEU A 34 -15.24 -3.22 6.87
N GLY A 35 -14.78 -4.41 7.24
CA GLY A 35 -13.37 -4.79 7.06
C GLY A 35 -12.91 -4.75 5.59
N LYS A 36 -13.75 -5.17 4.63
CA LYS A 36 -13.47 -5.07 3.19
C LYS A 36 -13.41 -3.60 2.72
N LEU A 37 -14.32 -2.75 3.19
CA LEU A 37 -14.32 -1.32 2.90
C LEU A 37 -13.05 -0.62 3.41
N LEU A 38 -12.66 -0.92 4.65
CA LEU A 38 -11.42 -0.41 5.24
C LEU A 38 -10.19 -0.84 4.43
N ALA A 39 -10.13 -2.10 4.00
CA ALA A 39 -9.09 -2.57 3.10
C ALA A 39 -9.08 -1.78 1.80
N GLN A 40 -10.21 -1.62 1.11
CA GLN A 40 -10.26 -0.90 -0.16
C GLN A 40 -9.76 0.54 -0.03
N LEU A 41 -10.16 1.26 1.03
CA LEU A 41 -9.67 2.61 1.30
C LEU A 41 -8.17 2.62 1.63
N ALA A 42 -7.69 1.66 2.43
CA ALA A 42 -6.27 1.50 2.73
C ALA A 42 -5.44 1.27 1.47
N ILE A 43 -5.92 0.46 0.52
CA ILE A 43 -5.26 0.20 -0.76
C ILE A 43 -5.06 1.49 -1.55
N LEU A 44 -6.08 2.36 -1.60
CA LEU A 44 -5.97 3.65 -2.28
C LEU A 44 -4.91 4.56 -1.64
N LEU A 45 -4.91 4.68 -0.32
CA LEU A 45 -3.91 5.49 0.40
C LEU A 45 -2.50 4.90 0.29
N PHE A 46 -2.38 3.57 0.29
CA PHE A 46 -1.12 2.86 0.07
C PHE A 46 -0.59 3.12 -1.35
N LEU A 47 -1.45 3.02 -2.37
CA LEU A 47 -1.09 3.31 -3.76
C LEU A 47 -0.58 4.73 -3.91
N ILE A 48 -1.27 5.72 -3.33
CA ILE A 48 -0.82 7.12 -3.40
C ILE A 48 0.60 7.26 -2.78
N ASN A 49 0.86 6.58 -1.67
CA ASN A 49 2.17 6.59 -1.02
C ASN A 49 3.27 5.93 -1.85
N VAL A 50 3.05 4.70 -2.34
CA VAL A 50 4.07 3.95 -3.09
C VAL A 50 4.34 4.60 -4.46
N ASN A 51 3.33 5.24 -5.06
CA ASN A 51 3.46 5.93 -6.36
C ASN A 51 4.47 7.06 -6.35
N MET A 52 4.79 7.63 -5.19
CA MET A 52 5.81 8.67 -5.11
C MET A 52 7.16 8.19 -5.64
N TYR A 53 7.53 6.92 -5.42
CA TYR A 53 8.76 6.34 -5.99
C TYR A 53 8.71 6.29 -7.52
N PHE A 54 7.61 5.80 -8.09
CA PHE A 54 7.45 5.68 -9.53
C PHE A 54 7.41 7.05 -10.22
N ILE A 55 6.79 8.06 -9.60
CA ILE A 55 6.84 9.44 -10.09
C ILE A 55 8.28 9.94 -10.17
N PHE A 56 9.11 9.72 -9.13
CA PHE A 56 10.52 10.09 -9.18
C PHE A 56 11.30 9.33 -10.25
N LEU A 57 10.96 8.06 -10.49
CA LEU A 57 11.56 7.26 -11.56
C LEU A 57 11.20 7.82 -12.95
N VAL A 58 9.93 8.15 -13.18
CA VAL A 58 9.44 8.75 -14.42
C VAL A 58 10.08 10.12 -14.65
N ILE A 59 10.20 10.97 -13.62
CA ILE A 59 10.92 12.26 -13.71
C ILE A 59 12.36 12.04 -14.17
N ARG A 60 13.06 11.04 -13.61
CA ARG A 60 14.46 10.74 -13.94
C ARG A 60 14.63 10.22 -15.36
N LYS A 61 13.70 9.39 -15.84
CA LYS A 61 13.80 8.68 -17.12
C LYS A 61 13.12 9.40 -18.30
N SER A 62 12.19 10.33 -18.04
CA SER A 62 11.52 11.08 -19.09
C SER A 62 12.46 12.06 -19.78
N LYS A 63 12.42 12.09 -21.11
CA LYS A 63 13.10 13.11 -21.93
C LYS A 63 12.24 14.36 -22.14
N VAL A 64 10.92 14.29 -21.85
CA VAL A 64 9.96 15.37 -22.11
C VAL A 64 9.95 16.39 -20.97
N ARG A 65 10.42 17.62 -21.22
CA ARG A 65 10.55 18.68 -20.21
C ARG A 65 9.22 18.99 -19.50
N ASN A 66 8.14 19.14 -20.26
CA ASN A 66 6.82 19.49 -19.69
C ASN A 66 6.34 18.43 -18.69
N VAL A 67 6.53 17.14 -19.01
CA VAL A 67 6.21 16.03 -18.10
C VAL A 67 7.05 16.10 -16.82
N LYS A 68 8.37 16.35 -16.93
CA LYS A 68 9.25 16.47 -15.76
C LYS A 68 8.81 17.62 -14.84
N VAL A 69 8.48 18.78 -15.41
CA VAL A 69 8.03 19.95 -14.64
C VAL A 69 6.71 19.67 -13.95
N ALA A 70 5.73 19.11 -14.67
CA ALA A 70 4.42 18.77 -14.11
C ALA A 70 4.54 17.77 -12.96
N LEU A 71 5.25 16.67 -13.17
CA LEU A 71 5.47 15.64 -12.14
C LEU A 71 6.30 16.15 -10.96
N SER A 72 7.26 17.07 -11.17
CA SER A 72 8.03 17.67 -10.06
C SER A 72 7.16 18.61 -9.20
N LYS A 73 6.20 19.32 -9.82
CA LYS A 73 5.22 20.12 -9.06
C LYS A 73 4.29 19.20 -8.26
N LEU A 74 3.83 18.11 -8.86
CA LEU A 74 3.00 17.09 -8.20
C LEU A 74 3.74 16.41 -7.04
N SER A 75 4.98 15.97 -7.25
CA SER A 75 5.77 15.26 -6.24
C SER A 75 6.02 16.11 -4.99
N ARG A 76 6.18 17.43 -5.13
CA ARG A 76 6.29 18.36 -3.98
C ARG A 76 5.01 18.46 -3.15
N LYS A 77 3.84 18.31 -3.77
CA LYS A 77 2.56 18.24 -3.04
C LYS A 77 2.43 16.89 -2.35
N MET A 78 2.71 15.80 -3.07
CA MET A 78 2.64 14.44 -2.52
C MET A 78 3.62 14.22 -1.36
N MET A 79 4.85 14.75 -1.44
CA MET A 79 5.84 14.59 -0.36
C MET A 79 5.38 15.24 0.95
N ARG A 80 4.63 16.35 0.89
CA ARG A 80 4.03 16.98 2.07
C ARG A 80 2.89 16.15 2.65
N ALA A 81 2.10 15.53 1.79
CA ALA A 81 0.99 14.67 2.19
C ALA A 81 1.41 13.23 2.55
N HIS A 82 2.64 12.82 2.22
CA HIS A 82 3.11 11.44 2.36
C HIS A 82 2.95 10.90 3.78
N ILE A 83 3.42 11.64 4.80
CA ILE A 83 3.33 11.18 6.18
C ILE A 83 1.85 11.11 6.66
N PRO A 84 1.03 12.17 6.50
CA PRO A 84 -0.40 12.08 6.86
C PRO A 84 -1.14 10.94 6.16
N ILE A 85 -0.92 10.73 4.87
CA ILE A 85 -1.57 9.64 4.11
C ILE A 85 -1.07 8.27 4.60
N ALA A 86 0.23 8.14 4.91
CA ALA A 86 0.79 6.90 5.44
C ALA A 86 0.20 6.57 6.83
N LEU A 87 0.02 7.57 7.70
CA LEU A 87 -0.64 7.39 9.00
C LEU A 87 -2.11 6.99 8.83
N ALA A 88 -2.87 7.69 7.98
CA ALA A 88 -4.26 7.35 7.70
C ALA A 88 -4.41 5.93 7.12
N GLY A 89 -3.56 5.58 6.14
CA GLY A 89 -3.53 4.22 5.57
C GLY A 89 -3.18 3.16 6.61
N THR A 90 -2.20 3.43 7.47
CA THR A 90 -1.82 2.52 8.57
C THR A 90 -2.98 2.29 9.53
N SER A 91 -3.70 3.34 9.91
CA SER A 91 -4.87 3.23 10.80
C SER A 91 -5.97 2.36 10.17
N LEU A 92 -6.26 2.55 8.89
CA LEU A 92 -7.23 1.72 8.16
C LEU A 92 -6.79 0.25 8.08
N ILE A 93 -5.49 -0.01 7.82
CA ILE A 93 -4.92 -1.36 7.80
C ILE A 93 -5.03 -2.01 9.19
N ALA A 94 -4.72 -1.28 10.26
CA ALA A 94 -4.79 -1.80 11.62
C ALA A 94 -6.23 -2.18 12.01
N LEU A 95 -7.20 -1.32 11.67
CA LEU A 95 -8.63 -1.62 11.90
C LEU A 95 -9.10 -2.82 11.07
N HIS A 96 -8.72 -2.88 9.79
CA HIS A 96 -8.99 -4.02 8.93
C HIS A 96 -8.42 -5.32 9.52
N ALA A 97 -7.15 -5.31 9.93
CA ALA A 97 -6.49 -6.46 10.51
C ALA A 97 -7.16 -6.92 11.81
N GLY A 98 -7.54 -5.98 12.68
CA GLY A 98 -8.28 -6.29 13.90
C GLY A 98 -9.61 -6.97 13.61
N ILE A 99 -10.43 -6.39 12.73
CA ILE A 99 -11.72 -6.98 12.33
C ILE A 99 -11.53 -8.39 11.77
N MET A 100 -10.61 -8.57 10.82
CA MET A 100 -10.38 -9.87 10.20
C MET A 100 -9.82 -10.89 11.17
N LEU A 101 -8.97 -10.47 12.13
CA LEU A 101 -8.46 -11.38 13.16
C LEU A 101 -9.57 -11.96 14.03
N PHE A 102 -10.49 -11.10 14.52
CA PHE A 102 -11.57 -11.55 15.39
C PHE A 102 -12.70 -12.25 14.65
N GLN A 103 -13.05 -11.80 13.44
CA GLN A 103 -14.18 -12.35 12.70
C GLN A 103 -13.77 -13.55 11.85
N LEU A 104 -12.69 -13.41 11.09
CA LEU A 104 -12.29 -14.41 10.11
C LEU A 104 -11.34 -15.45 10.72
N GLY A 105 -10.49 -15.04 11.66
CA GLY A 105 -9.56 -15.95 12.35
C GLY A 105 -10.25 -17.08 13.10
N GLU A 106 -11.43 -16.84 13.68
CA GLU A 106 -12.25 -17.89 14.31
C GLU A 106 -12.87 -18.85 13.30
N ILE A 107 -13.18 -18.38 12.08
CA ILE A 107 -13.85 -19.16 11.04
C ILE A 107 -12.85 -20.04 10.27
N ILE A 108 -11.76 -19.44 9.78
CA ILE A 108 -10.79 -20.14 8.91
C ILE A 108 -9.55 -20.65 9.67
N GLY A 109 -9.41 -20.26 10.92
CA GLY A 109 -8.27 -20.58 11.77
C GLY A 109 -7.14 -19.54 11.72
N PHE A 110 -6.53 -19.28 12.87
CA PHE A 110 -5.46 -18.29 13.02
C PHE A 110 -4.16 -18.61 12.26
N PHE A 111 -3.97 -19.86 11.85
CA PHE A 111 -2.82 -20.32 11.08
C PHE A 111 -3.12 -20.50 9.58
N HIS A 112 -4.31 -20.09 9.13
CA HIS A 112 -4.63 -20.13 7.70
C HIS A 112 -3.61 -19.27 6.90
N PRO A 113 -3.19 -19.67 5.68
CA PRO A 113 -2.23 -18.91 4.87
C PRO A 113 -2.61 -17.43 4.68
N LYS A 114 -3.91 -17.12 4.58
CA LYS A 114 -4.41 -15.74 4.54
C LYS A 114 -4.08 -14.95 5.81
N MET A 115 -4.24 -15.57 6.98
CA MET A 115 -3.93 -14.97 8.28
C MET A 115 -2.42 -14.76 8.43
N ILE A 116 -1.62 -15.78 8.11
CA ILE A 116 -0.15 -15.73 8.19
C ILE A 116 0.40 -14.60 7.30
N THR A 117 -0.05 -14.51 6.05
CA THR A 117 0.36 -13.41 5.16
C THR A 117 -0.09 -12.05 5.66
N GLY A 118 -1.23 -11.97 6.35
CA GLY A 118 -1.71 -10.76 7.02
C GLY A 118 -0.80 -10.32 8.17
N TYR A 119 -0.41 -11.24 9.06
CA TYR A 119 0.55 -10.96 10.14
C TYR A 119 1.89 -10.51 9.60
N PHE A 120 2.37 -11.19 8.56
CA PHE A 120 3.62 -10.82 7.92
C PHE A 120 3.54 -9.44 7.26
N ALA A 121 2.41 -9.11 6.62
CA ALA A 121 2.18 -7.76 6.08
C ALA A 121 2.20 -6.68 7.18
N ILE A 122 1.56 -6.93 8.33
CA ILE A 122 1.57 -6.01 9.48
C ILE A 122 3.00 -5.82 10.04
N PHE A 123 3.76 -6.91 10.16
CA PHE A 123 5.16 -6.85 10.59
C PHE A 123 6.00 -6.00 9.63
N MET A 124 5.86 -6.22 8.31
CA MET A 124 6.60 -5.47 7.30
C MET A 124 6.16 -4.00 7.21
N LEU A 125 4.89 -3.71 7.47
CA LEU A 125 4.40 -2.33 7.62
C LEU A 125 5.07 -1.64 8.82
N ALA A 126 5.15 -2.32 9.98
CA ALA A 126 5.82 -1.77 11.17
C ALA A 126 7.29 -1.46 10.90
N LEU A 127 8.03 -2.36 10.22
CA LEU A 127 9.41 -2.10 9.79
C LEU A 127 9.51 -0.91 8.82
N THR A 128 8.55 -0.76 7.91
CA THR A 128 8.51 0.35 6.94
C THR A 128 8.28 1.69 7.65
N LEU A 129 7.37 1.73 8.61
CA LEU A 129 7.09 2.91 9.44
C LEU A 129 8.28 3.27 10.31
N PHE A 130 8.91 2.29 10.95
CA PHE A 130 10.14 2.49 11.72
C PHE A 130 11.26 3.09 10.86
N ALA A 131 11.49 2.54 9.66
CA ALA A 131 12.43 3.10 8.70
C ALA A 131 12.07 4.54 8.29
N GLY A 132 10.78 4.85 8.18
CA GLY A 132 10.24 6.18 7.93
C GLY A 132 10.58 7.16 9.05
N VAL A 133 10.38 6.77 10.32
CA VAL A 133 10.74 7.57 11.49
C VAL A 133 12.24 7.85 11.53
N LEU A 134 13.09 6.83 11.28
CA LEU A 134 14.54 7.01 11.23
C LEU A 134 14.96 8.04 10.16
N ARG A 135 14.32 7.99 9.00
CA ARG A 135 14.55 8.95 7.91
C ARG A 135 14.07 10.35 8.27
N HIS A 136 12.93 10.48 8.97
CA HIS A 136 12.42 11.77 9.41
C HIS A 136 13.37 12.46 10.40
N LYS A 137 13.95 11.69 11.34
CA LYS A 137 14.93 12.20 12.31
C LYS A 137 16.23 12.68 11.65
N LYS A 138 16.73 11.96 10.64
CA LYS A 138 17.91 12.38 9.86
C LYS A 138 17.85 11.80 8.46
N ALA A 139 17.92 12.66 7.46
CA ALA A 139 17.98 12.26 6.07
C ALA A 139 19.42 11.86 5.70
N SER A 140 19.69 10.55 5.62
CA SER A 140 20.94 10.00 5.05
C SER A 140 20.64 9.10 3.85
N GLY A 141 21.63 8.91 2.98
CA GLY A 141 21.51 8.01 1.82
C GLY A 141 21.14 6.58 2.22
N PHE A 142 21.78 6.07 3.28
CA PHE A 142 21.48 4.75 3.85
C PHE A 142 20.03 4.65 4.33
N ARG A 143 19.55 5.60 5.15
CA ARG A 143 18.18 5.58 5.70
C ARG A 143 17.12 5.71 4.61
N ARG A 144 17.40 6.50 3.57
CA ARG A 144 16.54 6.59 2.39
C ARG A 144 16.45 5.25 1.66
N LYS A 145 17.59 4.57 1.44
CA LYS A 145 17.62 3.27 0.79
C LYS A 145 16.92 2.21 1.65
N PHE A 146 17.16 2.21 2.96
CA PHE A 146 16.51 1.31 3.90
C PHE A 146 14.99 1.44 3.89
N HIS A 147 14.46 2.67 4.03
CA HIS A 147 13.01 2.90 3.95
C HIS A 147 12.41 2.51 2.59
N LEU A 148 13.12 2.76 1.49
CA LEU A 148 12.68 2.31 0.17
C LEU A 148 12.64 0.78 0.09
N THR A 149 13.70 0.10 0.54
CA THR A 149 13.77 -1.36 0.52
C THR A 149 12.65 -1.98 1.35
N THR A 150 12.45 -1.53 2.59
CA THR A 150 11.37 -2.05 3.43
C THR A 150 9.99 -1.76 2.85
N ALA A 151 9.76 -0.57 2.29
CA ALA A 151 8.51 -0.23 1.61
C ALA A 151 8.25 -1.11 0.37
N MET A 152 9.27 -1.43 -0.42
CA MET A 152 9.12 -2.31 -1.58
C MET A 152 8.88 -3.77 -1.18
N ILE A 153 9.51 -4.25 -0.10
CA ILE A 153 9.24 -5.60 0.40
C ILE A 153 7.81 -5.65 0.97
N PHE A 154 7.40 -4.65 1.77
CA PHE A 154 6.03 -4.54 2.24
C PHE A 154 5.03 -4.51 1.07
N ALA A 155 5.30 -3.77 0.00
CA ALA A 155 4.47 -3.75 -1.20
C ALA A 155 4.30 -5.15 -1.81
N GLY A 156 5.39 -5.92 -1.91
CA GLY A 156 5.34 -7.30 -2.41
C GLY A 156 4.50 -8.21 -1.52
N VAL A 157 4.73 -8.18 -0.20
CA VAL A 157 3.97 -8.96 0.78
C VAL A 157 2.49 -8.57 0.77
N PHE A 158 2.18 -7.28 0.67
CA PHE A 158 0.82 -6.77 0.56
C PHE A 158 0.11 -7.29 -0.70
N ILE A 159 0.77 -7.31 -1.86
CA ILE A 159 0.19 -7.86 -3.10
C ILE A 159 -0.10 -9.36 -2.95
N ILE A 160 0.83 -10.12 -2.35
CA ILE A 160 0.62 -11.54 -2.05
C ILE A 160 -0.59 -11.70 -1.13
N HIS A 161 -0.63 -10.96 -0.02
CA HIS A 161 -1.75 -11.02 0.91
C HIS A 161 -3.08 -10.64 0.25
N LEU A 162 -3.10 -9.60 -0.60
CA LEU A 162 -4.30 -9.16 -1.32
C LEU A 162 -4.87 -10.28 -2.18
N PHE A 163 -4.05 -10.90 -3.03
CA PHE A 163 -4.49 -11.88 -4.03
C PHE A 163 -4.39 -13.35 -3.59
N LEU A 164 -3.92 -13.62 -2.37
CA LEU A 164 -4.03 -14.96 -1.81
C LEU A 164 -5.50 -15.25 -1.51
N PRO A 165 -6.07 -16.35 -2.02
CA PRO A 165 -7.46 -16.72 -1.76
C PRO A 165 -7.69 -17.03 -0.28
N LEU A 166 -8.96 -16.88 0.11
CA LEU A 166 -9.47 -17.39 1.38
C LEU A 166 -9.68 -18.91 1.31
#